data_AF-A0A554JSW8-F1
#
_entry.id   AF-A0A554JSW8-F1
#
_cell.length_a   1.000
_cell.length_b   1.000
_cell.length_c   1.000
_cell.angle_alpha   90.00
_cell.angle_beta   90.00
_cell.angle_gamma   90.00
#
_symmetry.space_group_name_H-M   'P 1'
#
loop_
_entity.id
_entity.type
_entity.pdbx_description
1 polymer ?
#
loop_
_entity_poly.entity_id
_entity_poly.type
_entity_poly.pdbx_seq_one_letter_code
_entity_poly.pdbx_strand_id
1 'polypeptide(L)'
;MLGGGEGESEKEEAKKNAEEPSLPTEAENLPYPAQSEEGLSGNFSPKDKGNERYSPKIKDARLLGERSKESVFWIETAKIKPNPEQPRTTFDEEKIRAMAESIRQYGILQPIVVSKREIDVPTGTQVEYQIIAGERRYRAAQMIGLAHMPAIIRREESDRIKLELALIENLQREDLQPLEKAHAYKRLVKEFGLSQKEVGMRVGKSREAVTNTMRLLFLPEYVQQSLAAGHISEGQARPLITLTQSPDEQRLLFERIAREGLGSREIEHAASQIIARVGYVVRSTRKTDKAAYDAATRLYETKLADALGTRVSVKRAHNGKGKISIEFFSNEELQNLLLRMASAQPEEGEKPVDNNEGAARPEDLSTFTV
;
A
#
# COMPACT_ATOMS: atom_id res chain seq x y z
N MET A 1 49.33 -52.01 40.03
CA MET A 1 50.77 -51.79 40.30
C MET A 1 51.15 -50.52 39.54
N LEU A 2 51.70 -49.48 40.18
CA LEU A 2 53.16 -49.25 40.36
C LEU A 2 53.89 -49.30 39.00
N GLY A 3 54.61 -48.29 38.49
CA GLY A 3 54.99 -46.91 38.89
C GLY A 3 55.80 -46.33 37.69
N GLY A 4 56.39 -45.12 37.64
CA GLY A 4 56.60 -44.03 38.60
C GLY A 4 57.94 -43.33 38.29
N GLY A 5 57.95 -42.00 38.11
CA GLY A 5 59.17 -41.16 37.87
C GLY A 5 59.80 -41.22 36.46
N GLU A 6 60.82 -40.43 36.10
CA GLU A 6 61.25 -39.05 36.49
C GLU A 6 62.55 -38.66 35.71
N GLY A 7 62.86 -37.35 35.59
CA GLY A 7 64.11 -36.81 34.98
C GLY A 7 64.13 -36.77 33.43
N GLU A 8 64.51 -35.73 32.66
CA GLU A 8 65.36 -34.51 32.77
C GLU A 8 66.77 -34.59 32.12
N SER A 9 67.12 -33.55 31.33
CA SER A 9 68.44 -33.20 30.74
C SER A 9 69.03 -34.20 29.70
N GLU A 10 69.89 -33.86 28.72
CA GLU A 10 70.63 -32.66 28.26
C GLU A 10 70.41 -32.47 26.72
N LYS A 11 70.47 -31.29 26.06
CA LYS A 11 71.61 -30.45 25.60
C LYS A 11 72.76 -31.18 24.89
N GLU A 12 73.49 -30.64 23.88
CA GLU A 12 73.40 -29.47 22.94
C GLU A 12 74.40 -29.77 21.76
N GLU A 13 74.57 -29.05 20.63
CA GLU A 13 74.05 -27.75 20.13
C GLU A 13 73.18 -27.97 18.83
N ALA A 14 73.40 -27.52 17.58
CA ALA A 14 74.36 -26.63 16.89
C ALA A 14 73.64 -25.52 16.06
N LYS A 15 74.36 -24.44 15.70
CA LYS A 15 73.79 -23.15 15.20
C LYS A 15 74.14 -22.76 13.73
N LYS A 16 73.41 -21.73 13.23
CA LYS A 16 73.68 -20.80 12.08
C LYS A 16 73.54 -21.39 10.66
N ASN A 17 72.86 -20.78 9.68
CA ASN A 17 72.64 -19.37 9.29
C ASN A 17 71.14 -19.08 9.01
N ALA A 18 70.55 -17.87 9.08
CA ALA A 18 71.02 -16.46 9.05
C ALA A 18 71.16 -15.82 7.65
N GLU A 19 70.03 -15.33 7.10
CA GLU A 19 70.00 -14.30 6.04
C GLU A 19 68.66 -13.53 6.11
N GLU A 20 68.71 -12.19 6.13
CA GLU A 20 67.56 -11.28 5.97
C GLU A 20 67.56 -10.69 4.55
N PRO A 21 66.45 -10.09 4.09
CA PRO A 21 66.61 -8.68 3.68
C PRO A 21 65.41 -7.74 3.95
N SER A 22 65.75 -6.59 4.55
CA SER A 22 65.26 -5.22 4.27
C SER A 22 63.75 -4.89 4.17
N LEU A 23 63.33 -3.96 5.02
CA LEU A 23 62.18 -3.06 4.81
C LEU A 23 62.47 -2.02 3.70
N PRO A 24 61.46 -1.56 2.96
CA PRO A 24 61.44 -0.24 2.31
C PRO A 24 60.61 0.77 3.12
N THR A 25 61.20 1.94 3.38
CA THR A 25 60.51 3.10 3.98
C THR A 25 60.10 4.12 2.92
N GLU A 26 59.04 4.89 3.22
CA GLU A 26 58.63 6.15 2.58
C GLU A 26 58.27 6.15 1.07
N ALA A 27 56.97 6.32 0.77
CA ALA A 27 56.50 7.35 -0.17
C ALA A 27 54.96 7.57 -0.11
N GLU A 28 54.58 8.85 -0.16
CA GLU A 28 53.38 9.45 -0.78
C GLU A 28 51.93 9.03 -0.40
N ASN A 29 51.15 10.06 -0.02
CA ASN A 29 49.69 10.04 -0.03
C ASN A 29 49.17 9.87 -1.48
N LEU A 30 48.30 8.88 -1.71
CA LEU A 30 47.42 8.85 -2.88
C LEU A 30 45.95 8.78 -2.44
N PRO A 31 45.05 9.64 -2.98
CA PRO A 31 43.67 9.69 -2.56
C PRO A 31 42.86 8.51 -3.12
N TYR A 32 41.82 8.11 -2.39
CA TYR A 32 40.80 7.19 -2.92
C TYR A 32 40.18 7.76 -4.21
N PRO A 33 40.18 7.04 -5.34
CA PRO A 33 39.58 7.52 -6.56
C PRO A 33 38.06 7.53 -6.44
N ALA A 34 37.44 8.70 -6.63
CA ALA A 34 36.00 8.81 -6.78
C ALA A 34 35.59 8.23 -8.14
N GLN A 35 34.92 7.08 -8.13
CA GLN A 35 34.20 6.53 -9.28
C GLN A 35 32.73 6.99 -9.16
N SER A 36 32.37 8.14 -9.72
CA SER A 36 32.09 8.38 -11.15
C SER A 36 30.73 7.80 -11.56
N GLU A 37 29.70 8.64 -11.56
CA GLU A 37 28.48 8.37 -12.33
C GLU A 37 28.82 8.46 -13.81
N GLU A 38 28.74 7.35 -14.56
CA GLU A 38 28.27 7.28 -15.95
C GLU A 38 28.32 5.83 -16.50
N GLY A 39 27.61 5.56 -17.60
CA GLY A 39 28.05 4.54 -18.55
C GLY A 39 27.54 3.09 -18.43
N LEU A 40 26.22 2.85 -18.32
CA LEU A 40 25.62 1.59 -18.82
C LEU A 40 24.30 1.83 -19.57
N SER A 41 24.42 2.38 -20.78
CA SER A 41 23.33 2.65 -21.73
C SER A 41 22.83 1.37 -22.44
N GLY A 42 22.29 0.42 -21.67
CA GLY A 42 21.66 -0.78 -22.20
C GLY A 42 20.35 -0.48 -22.96
N ASN A 43 20.44 -0.38 -24.29
CA ASN A 43 19.29 -0.12 -25.17
C ASN A 43 18.26 -1.26 -25.12
N PHE A 44 17.25 -1.13 -24.26
CA PHE A 44 16.03 -1.94 -24.28
C PHE A 44 14.83 -1.06 -24.63
N SER A 45 14.16 -1.34 -25.75
CA SER A 45 13.03 -0.55 -26.25
C SER A 45 11.72 -1.37 -26.23
N PRO A 46 10.86 -1.24 -25.21
CA PRO A 46 9.60 -1.96 -25.14
C PRO A 46 8.51 -1.24 -25.95
N LYS A 47 8.47 -1.51 -27.27
CA LYS A 47 7.24 -1.30 -28.05
C LYS A 47 6.26 -2.44 -27.75
N ASP A 48 5.46 -2.35 -26.69
CA ASP A 48 4.01 -2.25 -26.92
C ASP A 48 3.14 -1.84 -25.71
N LYS A 49 1.92 -1.42 -26.09
CA LYS A 49 0.72 -1.04 -25.32
C LYS A 49 0.56 -1.65 -23.90
N GLY A 50 0.06 -0.81 -22.99
CA GLY A 50 -1.14 -1.20 -22.23
C GLY A 50 -0.98 -1.76 -20.81
N ASN A 51 -0.08 -1.22 -19.98
CA ASN A 51 -0.19 -1.41 -18.53
C ASN A 51 0.29 -0.18 -17.75
N GLU A 52 -0.64 0.57 -17.14
CA GLU A 52 -0.31 1.70 -16.26
C GLU A 52 0.30 1.17 -14.95
N ARG A 53 1.64 1.04 -14.92
CA ARG A 53 2.36 0.77 -13.67
C ARG A 53 2.05 1.89 -12.68
N TYR A 54 1.39 1.54 -11.57
CA TYR A 54 1.07 2.44 -10.48
C TYR A 54 2.36 2.98 -9.84
N SER A 55 2.82 4.15 -10.29
CA SER A 55 3.85 4.93 -9.62
C SER A 55 3.21 5.58 -8.38
N PRO A 56 3.55 5.15 -7.14
CA PRO A 56 2.92 5.70 -5.94
C PRO A 56 3.25 7.18 -5.82
N LYS A 57 2.23 8.04 -5.78
CA LYS A 57 2.45 9.47 -5.54
C LYS A 57 2.88 9.62 -4.08
N ILE A 58 3.90 10.45 -3.82
CA ILE A 58 4.69 10.53 -2.56
C ILE A 58 3.86 10.65 -1.26
N LYS A 59 2.57 11.01 -1.34
CA LYS A 59 1.60 10.91 -0.23
C LYS A 59 1.38 9.48 0.30
N ASP A 60 1.73 8.45 -0.47
CA ASP A 60 1.71 7.03 -0.05
C ASP A 60 2.91 6.66 0.87
N ALA A 61 3.78 7.59 1.27
CA ALA A 61 4.99 7.34 2.07
C ALA A 61 4.77 6.63 3.43
N ARG A 62 3.53 6.55 3.93
CA ARG A 62 3.17 5.78 5.13
C ARG A 62 3.09 4.26 4.90
N LEU A 63 3.21 3.80 3.65
CA LEU A 63 2.93 2.41 3.23
C LEU A 63 4.17 1.55 2.97
N LEU A 64 5.38 2.11 3.02
CA LEU A 64 6.66 1.36 2.93
C LEU A 64 7.10 0.81 4.30
N GLY A 65 6.16 0.72 5.25
CA GLY A 65 6.42 1.15 6.62
C GLY A 65 6.76 2.65 6.67
N GLU A 66 7.04 3.16 7.86
CA GLU A 66 8.01 4.25 7.91
C GLU A 66 9.37 3.66 7.55
N ARG A 67 10.16 4.32 6.68
CA ARG A 67 11.61 4.16 6.71
C ARG A 67 12.10 4.78 8.02
N SER A 68 11.90 4.02 9.11
CA SER A 68 12.59 4.24 10.36
C SER A 68 14.07 4.38 10.02
N LYS A 69 14.65 5.55 10.31
CA LYS A 69 16.09 5.65 10.39
C LYS A 69 16.45 4.69 11.53
N GLU A 70 17.07 3.56 11.20
CA GLU A 70 17.53 2.58 12.19
C GLU A 70 18.71 3.19 12.96
N SER A 71 18.37 4.13 13.84
CA SER A 71 19.29 4.86 14.68
C SER A 71 20.01 3.86 15.58
N VAL A 72 21.34 3.87 15.49
CA VAL A 72 22.18 3.09 16.38
C VAL A 72 22.31 3.84 17.69
N PHE A 73 21.74 3.28 18.75
CA PHE A 73 21.84 3.79 20.12
C PHE A 73 22.94 3.04 20.84
N TRP A 74 23.66 3.73 21.74
CA TRP A 74 24.58 3.08 22.67
C TRP A 74 23.84 2.73 23.95
N ILE A 75 23.76 1.43 24.27
CA ILE A 75 22.97 0.90 25.38
C ILE A 75 23.91 0.22 26.38
N GLU A 76 23.72 0.47 27.67
CA GLU A 76 24.42 -0.21 28.76
C GLU A 76 24.23 -1.74 28.66
N THR A 77 25.33 -2.49 28.64
CA THR A 77 25.30 -3.96 28.47
C THR A 77 24.51 -4.66 29.58
N ALA A 78 24.44 -4.08 30.79
CA ALA A 78 23.66 -4.59 31.92
C ALA A 78 22.12 -4.48 31.74
N LYS A 79 21.66 -3.53 30.92
CA LYS A 79 20.23 -3.36 30.58
C LYS A 79 19.79 -4.27 29.42
N ILE A 80 20.74 -4.90 28.74
CA ILE A 80 20.48 -5.86 27.66
C ILE A 80 20.32 -7.27 28.26
N LYS A 81 19.28 -8.00 27.84
CA LYS A 81 18.98 -9.39 28.23
C LYS A 81 18.92 -10.31 27.01
N PRO A 82 19.34 -11.58 27.11
CA PRO A 82 19.06 -12.58 26.09
C PRO A 82 17.56 -12.82 25.94
N ASN A 83 17.12 -13.24 24.75
CA ASN A 83 15.75 -13.73 24.55
C ASN A 83 15.66 -15.21 24.99
N PRO A 84 14.78 -15.59 25.94
CA PRO A 84 14.62 -16.98 26.39
C PRO A 84 14.03 -17.91 25.31
N GLU A 85 13.39 -17.37 24.27
CA GLU A 85 12.80 -18.13 23.16
C GLU A 85 13.81 -18.42 22.03
N GLN A 86 15.10 -18.13 22.21
CA GLN A 86 16.12 -18.41 21.20
C GLN A 86 16.30 -19.92 20.99
N PRO A 87 16.01 -20.48 19.79
CA PRO A 87 16.05 -21.93 19.55
C PRO A 87 17.48 -22.49 19.54
N ARG A 88 18.50 -21.63 19.51
CA ARG A 88 19.90 -22.03 19.62
C ARG A 88 20.35 -22.01 21.08
N THR A 89 20.29 -23.16 21.73
CA THR A 89 20.84 -23.37 23.08
C THR A 89 22.35 -23.62 23.07
N THR A 90 22.89 -24.26 22.02
CA THR A 90 24.32 -24.58 21.90
C THR A 90 25.12 -23.45 21.25
N PHE A 91 26.07 -22.92 22.02
CA PHE A 91 27.05 -21.94 21.57
C PHE A 91 28.45 -22.53 21.63
N ASP A 92 29.24 -22.19 20.61
CA ASP A 92 30.62 -22.59 20.45
C ASP A 92 31.50 -21.52 21.12
N GLU A 93 32.20 -21.91 22.19
CA GLU A 93 32.96 -20.97 23.03
C GLU A 93 34.17 -20.38 22.32
N GLU A 94 34.86 -21.15 21.47
CA GLU A 94 35.98 -20.65 20.68
C GLU A 94 35.50 -19.56 19.70
N LYS A 95 34.34 -19.79 19.07
CA LYS A 95 33.67 -18.81 18.21
C LYS A 95 33.02 -17.66 18.99
N ILE A 96 33.03 -17.65 20.32
CA ILE A 96 32.76 -16.47 21.15
C ILE A 96 34.08 -15.77 21.55
N ARG A 97 35.12 -16.51 21.91
CA ARG A 97 36.45 -15.96 22.27
C ARG A 97 37.09 -15.18 21.11
N ALA A 98 37.08 -15.74 19.90
CA ALA A 98 37.54 -15.03 18.69
C ALA A 98 36.68 -13.79 18.35
N MET A 99 35.39 -13.80 18.71
CA MET A 99 34.51 -12.62 18.56
C MET A 99 34.83 -11.55 19.62
N ALA A 100 35.18 -11.96 20.84
CA ALA A 100 35.63 -11.07 21.92
C ALA A 100 36.97 -10.39 21.59
N GLU A 101 37.93 -11.13 21.03
CA GLU A 101 39.20 -10.60 20.52
C GLU A 101 38.99 -9.61 19.37
N SER A 102 38.16 -9.96 18.38
CA SER A 102 37.79 -9.07 17.27
C SER A 102 37.11 -7.77 17.76
N ILE A 103 36.17 -7.87 18.71
CA ILE A 103 35.52 -6.68 19.30
C ILE A 103 36.52 -5.84 20.12
N ARG A 104 37.52 -6.47 20.77
CA ARG A 104 38.57 -5.76 21.51
C ARG A 104 39.52 -4.99 20.59
N GLN A 105 39.73 -5.45 19.37
CA GLN A 105 40.58 -4.80 18.36
C GLN A 105 39.85 -3.73 17.54
N TYR A 106 38.63 -4.01 17.08
CA TYR A 106 37.92 -3.19 16.08
C TYR A 106 36.58 -2.62 16.57
N GLY A 107 36.17 -2.91 17.81
CA GLY A 107 34.84 -2.56 18.32
C GLY A 107 33.72 -3.39 17.69
N ILE A 108 32.48 -3.00 17.94
CA ILE A 108 31.29 -3.68 17.42
C ILE A 108 30.90 -3.06 16.07
N LEU A 109 31.48 -3.58 14.99
CA LEU A 109 31.26 -3.09 13.61
C LEU A 109 29.80 -3.22 13.11
N GLN A 110 29.02 -4.14 13.69
CA GLN A 110 27.60 -4.34 13.37
C GLN A 110 26.77 -4.26 14.65
N PRO A 111 25.81 -3.32 14.76
CA PRO A 111 24.98 -3.19 15.95
C PRO A 111 24.13 -4.45 16.18
N ILE A 112 23.83 -4.75 17.44
CA ILE A 112 22.84 -5.77 17.79
C ILE A 112 21.42 -5.22 17.54
N VAL A 113 20.41 -6.10 17.43
CA VAL A 113 19.01 -5.69 17.30
C VAL A 113 18.28 -6.08 18.57
N VAL A 114 17.63 -5.10 19.22
CA VAL A 114 16.94 -5.29 20.50
C VAL A 114 15.50 -4.78 20.43
N SER A 115 14.63 -5.42 21.21
CA SER A 115 13.33 -4.87 21.63
C SER A 115 13.50 -4.00 22.87
N LYS A 116 12.78 -2.88 22.98
CA LYS A 116 12.62 -2.15 24.25
C LYS A 116 11.45 -2.74 25.05
N ARG A 117 11.70 -3.10 26.30
CA ARG A 117 10.67 -3.48 27.28
C ARG A 117 10.63 -2.49 28.44
N GLU A 118 9.43 -2.19 28.90
CA GLU A 118 9.16 -1.36 30.07
C GLU A 118 8.55 -2.27 31.15
N ILE A 119 9.09 -2.21 32.35
CA ILE A 119 8.76 -3.09 33.48
C ILE A 119 8.42 -2.20 34.67
N ASP A 120 7.19 -2.26 35.14
CA ASP A 120 6.79 -1.55 36.35
C ASP A 120 7.37 -2.25 37.58
N VAL A 121 8.07 -1.48 38.39
CA VAL A 121 8.71 -1.89 39.65
C VAL A 121 8.18 -1.02 40.79
N PRO A 122 8.24 -1.45 42.07
CA PRO A 122 7.71 -0.66 43.19
C PRO A 122 8.31 0.75 43.36
N THR A 123 9.42 1.05 42.67
CA THR A 123 10.14 2.33 42.66
C THR A 123 9.95 3.15 41.37
N GLY A 124 9.14 2.72 40.40
CA GLY A 124 8.90 3.42 39.14
C GLY A 124 8.82 2.47 37.93
N THR A 125 9.19 2.93 36.73
CA THR A 125 9.24 2.08 35.53
C THR A 125 10.69 1.87 35.10
N GLN A 126 11.15 0.62 35.08
CA GLN A 126 12.47 0.22 34.60
C GLN A 126 12.44 -0.10 33.10
N VAL A 127 13.48 0.29 32.38
CA VAL A 127 13.65 -0.03 30.95
C VAL A 127 14.71 -1.11 30.78
N GLU A 128 14.36 -2.20 30.12
CA GLU A 128 15.28 -3.26 29.70
C GLU A 128 15.20 -3.51 28.19
N TYR A 129 16.23 -4.16 27.64
CA TYR A 129 16.35 -4.39 26.19
C TYR A 129 16.56 -5.87 25.89
N GLN A 130 15.64 -6.51 25.17
CA GLN A 130 15.73 -7.94 24.85
C GLN A 130 16.36 -8.18 23.48
N ILE A 131 17.32 -9.09 23.37
CA ILE A 131 18.02 -9.39 22.11
C ILE A 131 17.11 -10.13 21.12
N ILE A 132 16.80 -9.45 20.02
CA ILE A 132 16.17 -10.05 18.83
C ILE A 132 17.25 -10.77 18.01
N ALA A 133 18.38 -10.08 17.74
CA ALA A 133 19.50 -10.63 16.97
C ALA A 133 20.85 -10.08 17.44
N GLY A 134 21.89 -10.91 17.37
CA GLY A 134 23.26 -10.54 17.74
C GLY A 134 23.82 -11.19 19.02
N GLU A 135 23.15 -12.21 19.57
CA GLU A 135 23.50 -12.94 20.79
C GLU A 135 25.01 -13.26 20.95
N ARG A 136 25.69 -13.74 19.90
CA ARG A 136 27.15 -13.99 19.93
C ARG A 136 27.99 -12.72 20.19
N ARG A 137 27.57 -11.56 19.69
CA ARG A 137 28.25 -10.27 19.94
C ARG A 137 28.00 -9.79 21.36
N TYR A 138 26.80 -10.02 21.91
CA TYR A 138 26.47 -9.72 23.31
C TYR A 138 27.28 -10.58 24.28
N ARG A 139 27.34 -11.91 24.10
CA ARG A 139 28.16 -12.79 24.94
C ARG A 139 29.65 -12.43 24.87
N ALA A 140 30.15 -12.09 23.68
CA ALA A 140 31.52 -11.60 23.52
C ALA A 140 31.76 -10.25 24.22
N ALA A 141 30.81 -9.32 24.15
CA ALA A 141 30.88 -8.03 24.85
C ALA A 141 30.82 -8.17 26.38
N GLN A 142 29.99 -9.08 26.90
CA GLN A 142 29.99 -9.46 28.32
C GLN A 142 31.33 -10.06 28.74
N MET A 143 31.89 -10.99 27.95
CA MET A 143 33.17 -11.66 28.24
C MET A 143 34.34 -10.68 28.38
N ILE A 144 34.33 -9.55 27.67
CA ILE A 144 35.36 -8.49 27.78
C ILE A 144 34.97 -7.33 28.71
N GLY A 145 33.82 -7.39 29.39
CA GLY A 145 33.35 -6.34 30.30
C GLY A 145 32.98 -5.02 29.63
N LEU A 146 32.54 -5.04 28.36
CA LEU A 146 32.23 -3.82 27.61
C LEU A 146 31.01 -3.10 28.22
N ALA A 147 31.16 -1.84 28.64
CA ALA A 147 30.12 -1.10 29.34
C ALA A 147 28.89 -0.76 28.48
N HIS A 148 29.09 -0.44 27.20
CA HIS A 148 28.02 -0.05 26.26
C HIS A 148 28.16 -0.76 24.92
N MET A 149 27.04 -1.17 24.33
CA MET A 149 26.97 -1.76 22.99
C MET A 149 26.18 -0.88 22.02
N PRO A 150 26.58 -0.79 20.74
CA PRO A 150 25.75 -0.19 19.70
C PRO A 150 24.61 -1.14 19.34
N ALA A 151 23.38 -0.64 19.37
CA ALA A 151 22.16 -1.42 19.20
C ALA A 151 21.10 -0.63 18.41
N ILE A 152 20.41 -1.31 17.50
CA ILE A 152 19.21 -0.81 16.85
C ILE A 152 18.03 -1.21 17.74
N ILE A 153 17.37 -0.21 18.35
CA ILE A 153 16.15 -0.41 19.11
C ILE A 153 15.00 -0.51 18.11
N ARG A 154 14.56 -1.74 17.83
CA ARG A 154 13.23 -1.95 17.25
C ARG A 154 12.23 -1.86 18.40
N ARG A 155 11.10 -1.19 18.16
CA ARG A 155 9.96 -1.33 19.07
C ARG A 155 9.49 -2.77 18.93
N GLU A 156 9.14 -3.42 20.05
CA GLU A 156 8.30 -4.61 19.93
C GLU A 156 7.03 -4.16 19.23
N GLU A 157 6.78 -4.71 18.04
CA GLU A 157 5.48 -4.57 17.40
C GLU A 157 4.44 -5.06 18.39
N SER A 158 3.47 -4.22 18.74
CA SER A 158 2.38 -4.60 19.64
C SER A 158 1.81 -5.94 19.19
N ASP A 159 1.34 -6.80 20.09
CA ASP A 159 0.79 -8.10 19.70
C ASP A 159 -0.39 -7.96 18.72
N ARG A 160 -1.04 -6.79 18.70
CA ARG A 160 -1.98 -6.38 17.65
C ARG A 160 -1.33 -6.24 16.26
N ILE A 161 -0.15 -5.65 16.14
CA ILE A 161 0.60 -5.56 14.88
C ILE A 161 1.13 -6.94 14.47
N LYS A 162 1.70 -7.73 15.40
CA LYS A 162 2.10 -9.13 15.15
C LYS A 162 0.93 -9.95 14.58
N LEU A 163 -0.27 -9.80 15.18
CA LEU A 163 -1.50 -10.46 14.74
C LEU A 163 -2.04 -9.91 13.41
N GLU A 164 -1.86 -8.61 13.13
CA GLU A 164 -2.19 -8.01 11.84
C GLU A 164 -1.33 -8.62 10.72
N LEU A 165 -0.01 -8.73 10.94
CA LEU A 165 0.92 -9.33 9.98
C LEU A 165 0.63 -10.81 9.75
N ALA A 166 0.47 -11.61 10.81
CA ALA A 166 0.14 -13.03 10.69
C ALA A 166 -1.21 -13.27 9.96
N LEU A 167 -2.19 -12.38 10.15
CA LEU A 167 -3.47 -12.43 9.44
C LEU A 167 -3.32 -12.03 7.95
N ILE A 168 -2.41 -11.11 7.62
CA ILE A 168 -2.10 -10.73 6.22
C ILE A 168 -1.30 -11.84 5.52
N GLU A 169 -0.31 -12.42 6.17
CA GLU A 169 0.50 -13.54 5.65
C GLU A 169 -0.39 -14.75 5.31
N ASN A 170 -1.22 -15.19 6.26
CA ASN A 170 -2.16 -16.29 6.01
C ASN A 170 -3.14 -15.96 4.87
N LEU A 171 -3.54 -14.70 4.72
CA LEU A 171 -4.44 -14.23 3.67
C LEU A 171 -3.77 -14.07 2.28
N GLN A 172 -2.44 -14.11 2.21
CA GLN A 172 -1.68 -14.15 0.95
C GLN A 172 -1.53 -15.58 0.39
N ARG A 173 -1.86 -16.63 1.15
CA ARG A 173 -1.85 -18.01 0.64
C ARG A 173 -2.92 -18.19 -0.43
N GLU A 174 -2.60 -18.98 -1.45
CA GLU A 174 -3.47 -19.17 -2.61
C GLU A 174 -4.72 -20.02 -2.26
N ASP A 175 -4.59 -20.93 -1.29
CA ASP A 175 -5.52 -22.02 -0.96
C ASP A 175 -6.78 -21.63 -0.15
N LEU A 176 -6.83 -20.44 0.45
CA LEU A 176 -8.00 -20.01 1.25
C LEU A 176 -9.31 -19.98 0.43
N GLN A 177 -10.41 -20.38 1.06
CA GLN A 177 -11.74 -20.31 0.48
C GLN A 177 -12.28 -18.86 0.38
N PRO A 178 -13.23 -18.58 -0.53
CA PRO A 178 -13.81 -17.24 -0.71
C PRO A 178 -14.37 -16.62 0.57
N LEU A 179 -15.03 -17.43 1.42
CA LEU A 179 -15.58 -16.98 2.69
C LEU A 179 -14.49 -16.72 3.75
N GLU A 180 -13.44 -17.53 3.80
CA GLU A 180 -12.29 -17.31 4.69
C GLU A 180 -11.59 -15.99 4.36
N LYS A 181 -11.34 -15.75 3.06
CA LYS A 181 -10.86 -14.46 2.53
C LYS A 181 -11.78 -13.31 2.95
N ALA A 182 -13.10 -13.48 2.83
CA ALA A 182 -14.08 -12.47 3.24
C ALA A 182 -14.08 -12.19 4.76
N HIS A 183 -13.99 -13.24 5.59
CA HIS A 183 -13.89 -13.13 7.05
C HIS A 183 -12.58 -12.46 7.48
N ALA A 184 -11.45 -12.82 6.86
CA ALA A 184 -10.15 -12.20 7.13
C ALA A 184 -10.13 -10.71 6.75
N TYR A 185 -10.68 -10.33 5.59
CA TYR A 185 -10.87 -8.91 5.23
C TYR A 185 -11.75 -8.17 6.24
N LYS A 186 -12.91 -8.74 6.63
CA LYS A 186 -13.82 -8.15 7.63
C LYS A 186 -13.14 -8.00 8.99
N ARG A 187 -12.27 -8.94 9.35
CA ARG A 187 -11.45 -8.93 10.57
C ARG A 187 -10.40 -7.82 10.54
N LEU A 188 -9.64 -7.70 9.44
CA LEU A 188 -8.68 -6.61 9.21
C LEU A 188 -9.33 -5.22 9.31
N VAL A 189 -10.54 -5.05 8.76
CA VAL A 189 -11.29 -3.79 8.87
C VAL A 189 -11.79 -3.55 10.31
N LYS A 190 -12.36 -4.55 10.98
CA LYS A 190 -13.04 -4.36 12.29
C LYS A 190 -12.07 -4.31 13.48
N GLU A 191 -11.12 -5.24 13.58
CA GLU A 191 -10.24 -5.40 14.75
C GLU A 191 -8.99 -4.50 14.68
N PHE A 192 -8.52 -4.17 13.48
CA PHE A 192 -7.31 -3.37 13.25
C PHE A 192 -7.63 -1.95 12.72
N GLY A 193 -8.91 -1.67 12.43
CA GLY A 193 -9.38 -0.34 12.03
C GLY A 193 -8.99 0.07 10.61
N LEU A 194 -8.52 -0.87 9.79
CA LEU A 194 -7.96 -0.60 8.47
C LEU A 194 -9.06 -0.23 7.46
N SER A 195 -8.79 0.74 6.59
CA SER A 195 -9.68 0.98 5.46
C SER A 195 -9.59 -0.13 4.42
N GLN A 196 -10.65 -0.32 3.63
CA GLN A 196 -10.66 -1.28 2.52
C GLN A 196 -9.59 -0.95 1.44
N LYS A 197 -9.07 0.28 1.38
CA LYS A 197 -7.92 0.64 0.54
C LYS A 197 -6.63 0.04 1.12
N GLU A 198 -6.39 0.23 2.42
CA GLU A 198 -5.17 -0.25 3.10
C GLU A 198 -5.10 -1.77 3.14
N VAL A 199 -6.23 -2.44 3.39
CA VAL A 199 -6.33 -3.91 3.27
C VAL A 199 -5.94 -4.35 1.86
N GLY A 200 -6.54 -3.76 0.81
CA GLY A 200 -6.23 -4.09 -0.58
C GLY A 200 -4.75 -3.90 -0.92
N MET A 201 -4.16 -2.77 -0.52
CA MET A 201 -2.73 -2.47 -0.76
C MET A 201 -1.82 -3.50 -0.08
N ARG A 202 -2.12 -3.96 1.15
CA ARG A 202 -1.30 -4.97 1.84
C ARG A 202 -1.48 -6.42 1.32
N VAL A 203 -2.60 -6.74 0.68
CA VAL A 203 -2.83 -8.06 0.06
C VAL A 203 -2.62 -8.10 -1.47
N GLY A 204 -2.13 -6.99 -2.06
CA GLY A 204 -1.91 -6.89 -3.50
C GLY A 204 -3.19 -6.96 -4.35
N LYS A 205 -4.34 -6.50 -3.82
CA LYS A 205 -5.65 -6.50 -4.50
C LYS A 205 -6.23 -5.08 -4.57
N SER A 206 -7.14 -4.82 -5.52
CA SER A 206 -7.86 -3.55 -5.54
C SER A 206 -8.80 -3.43 -4.33
N ARG A 207 -9.06 -2.19 -3.90
CA ARG A 207 -10.08 -1.89 -2.90
C ARG A 207 -11.41 -2.54 -3.27
N GLU A 208 -11.78 -2.45 -4.54
CA GLU A 208 -13.02 -2.99 -5.09
C GLU A 208 -13.06 -4.52 -4.99
N ALA A 209 -11.95 -5.23 -5.16
CA ALA A 209 -11.90 -6.67 -4.90
C ALA A 209 -12.18 -6.99 -3.43
N VAL A 210 -11.51 -6.32 -2.49
CA VAL A 210 -11.74 -6.46 -1.04
C VAL A 210 -13.20 -6.17 -0.68
N THR A 211 -13.78 -5.09 -1.21
CA THR A 211 -15.21 -4.77 -1.02
C THR A 211 -16.12 -5.88 -1.56
N ASN A 212 -15.82 -6.43 -2.74
CA ASN A 212 -16.64 -7.48 -3.35
C ASN A 212 -16.59 -8.80 -2.56
N THR A 213 -15.40 -9.26 -2.18
CA THR A 213 -15.24 -10.51 -1.41
C THR A 213 -15.88 -10.37 -0.02
N MET A 214 -15.68 -9.24 0.70
CA MET A 214 -16.39 -9.01 1.98
C MET A 214 -17.92 -9.03 1.85
N ARG A 215 -18.47 -8.64 0.70
CA ARG A 215 -19.93 -8.63 0.49
C ARG A 215 -20.53 -10.03 0.32
N LEU A 216 -19.73 -11.07 0.12
CA LEU A 216 -20.19 -12.47 0.14
C LEU A 216 -20.84 -12.83 1.51
N LEU A 217 -20.37 -12.20 2.60
CA LEU A 217 -20.91 -12.36 3.96
C LEU A 217 -22.29 -11.71 4.19
N PHE A 218 -22.89 -11.10 3.16
CA PHE A 218 -24.29 -10.64 3.16
C PHE A 218 -25.22 -11.60 2.39
N LEU A 219 -24.70 -12.70 1.84
CA LEU A 219 -25.52 -13.73 1.20
C LEU A 219 -26.20 -14.60 2.26
N PRO A 220 -27.40 -15.16 1.98
CA PRO A 220 -28.00 -16.17 2.84
C PRO A 220 -27.12 -17.39 3.03
N GLU A 221 -27.31 -18.06 4.17
CA GLU A 221 -26.57 -19.26 4.58
C GLU A 221 -26.51 -20.35 3.49
N TYR A 222 -27.64 -20.63 2.82
CA TYR A 222 -27.70 -21.64 1.76
C TYR A 222 -26.78 -21.32 0.55
N VAL A 223 -26.56 -20.04 0.25
CA VAL A 223 -25.64 -19.60 -0.81
C VAL A 223 -24.19 -19.68 -0.31
N GLN A 224 -23.94 -19.31 0.94
CA GLN A 224 -22.61 -19.40 1.55
C GLN A 224 -22.13 -20.85 1.65
N GLN A 225 -22.98 -21.77 2.10
CA GLN A 225 -22.68 -23.22 2.13
C GLN A 225 -22.39 -23.78 0.73
N SER A 226 -23.15 -23.34 -0.29
CA SER A 226 -22.93 -23.77 -1.69
C SER A 226 -21.65 -23.19 -2.31
N LEU A 227 -21.21 -22.01 -1.86
CA LEU A 227 -19.93 -21.42 -2.22
C LEU A 227 -18.76 -22.12 -1.50
N ALA A 228 -18.94 -22.51 -0.24
CA ALA A 228 -17.95 -23.27 0.53
C ALA A 228 -17.77 -24.71 0.00
N ALA A 229 -18.85 -25.33 -0.49
CA ALA A 229 -18.81 -26.63 -1.16
C ALA A 229 -18.29 -26.57 -2.63
N GLY A 230 -17.98 -25.38 -3.15
CA GLY A 230 -17.53 -25.19 -4.54
C GLY A 230 -18.60 -25.40 -5.61
N HIS A 231 -19.87 -25.62 -5.24
CA HIS A 231 -20.98 -25.79 -6.20
C HIS A 231 -21.28 -24.52 -7.01
N ILE A 232 -20.92 -23.35 -6.47
CA ILE A 232 -20.96 -22.07 -7.18
C ILE A 232 -19.65 -21.30 -6.98
N SER A 233 -19.25 -20.52 -7.98
CA SER A 233 -18.09 -19.64 -7.92
C SER A 233 -18.42 -18.26 -7.34
N GLU A 234 -17.40 -17.50 -6.90
CA GLU A 234 -17.56 -16.08 -6.53
C GLU A 234 -18.25 -15.26 -7.63
N GLY A 235 -17.99 -15.58 -8.91
CA GLY A 235 -18.58 -14.88 -10.05
C GLY A 235 -20.09 -15.10 -10.19
N GLN A 236 -20.61 -16.25 -9.72
CA GLN A 236 -22.03 -16.58 -9.72
C GLN A 236 -22.72 -16.13 -8.42
N ALA A 237 -21.99 -16.16 -7.29
CA ALA A 237 -22.46 -15.69 -5.99
C ALA A 237 -22.64 -14.15 -5.93
N ARG A 238 -21.73 -13.39 -6.56
CA ARG A 238 -21.71 -11.91 -6.45
C ARG A 238 -22.96 -11.19 -6.97
N PRO A 239 -23.58 -11.57 -8.11
CA PRO A 239 -24.86 -11.00 -8.54
C PRO A 239 -25.98 -11.18 -7.52
N LEU A 240 -26.07 -12.33 -6.84
CA LEU A 240 -27.12 -12.64 -5.85
C LEU A 240 -27.13 -11.63 -4.68
N ILE A 241 -25.99 -11.02 -4.36
CA ILE A 241 -25.87 -9.98 -3.32
C ILE A 241 -26.81 -8.79 -3.62
N THR A 242 -27.08 -8.50 -4.89
CA THR A 242 -27.96 -7.39 -5.31
C THR A 242 -29.44 -7.66 -5.03
N LEU A 243 -29.83 -8.93 -4.89
CA LEU A 243 -31.21 -9.38 -4.59
C LEU A 243 -31.46 -9.58 -3.10
N THR A 244 -30.58 -9.12 -2.21
CA THR A 244 -30.73 -9.24 -0.74
C THR A 244 -31.96 -8.53 -0.15
N GLN A 245 -32.66 -7.71 -0.93
CA GLN A 245 -33.95 -7.10 -0.56
C GLN A 245 -35.17 -7.90 -1.07
N SER A 246 -34.96 -9.04 -1.74
CA SER A 246 -36.01 -9.88 -2.30
C SER A 246 -35.64 -11.37 -2.15
N PRO A 247 -35.74 -11.94 -0.93
CA PRO A 247 -35.24 -13.28 -0.63
C PRO A 247 -35.80 -14.39 -1.53
N ASP A 248 -37.07 -14.29 -1.93
CA ASP A 248 -37.72 -15.27 -2.80
C ASP A 248 -37.15 -15.24 -4.23
N GLU A 249 -36.99 -14.05 -4.82
CA GLU A 249 -36.36 -13.86 -6.14
C GLU A 249 -34.87 -14.27 -6.12
N GLN A 250 -34.18 -13.96 -5.02
CA GLN A 250 -32.80 -14.39 -4.78
C GLN A 250 -32.69 -15.92 -4.73
N ARG A 251 -33.64 -16.59 -4.05
CA ARG A 251 -33.71 -18.04 -3.95
C ARG A 251 -34.07 -18.69 -5.29
N LEU A 252 -35.05 -18.17 -6.01
CA LEU A 252 -35.44 -18.64 -7.34
C LEU A 252 -34.27 -18.54 -8.33
N LEU A 253 -33.54 -17.42 -8.33
CA LEU A 253 -32.34 -17.30 -9.16
C LEU A 253 -31.23 -18.25 -8.71
N PHE A 254 -31.02 -18.46 -7.41
CA PHE A 254 -30.05 -19.45 -6.90
C PHE A 254 -30.40 -20.89 -7.32
N GLU A 255 -31.64 -21.33 -7.14
CA GLU A 255 -32.10 -22.66 -7.56
C GLU A 255 -31.99 -22.83 -9.09
N ARG A 256 -32.16 -21.74 -9.85
CA ARG A 256 -31.92 -21.73 -11.30
C ARG A 256 -30.43 -21.89 -11.64
N ILE A 257 -29.53 -21.18 -10.97
CA ILE A 257 -28.07 -21.34 -11.15
C ILE A 257 -27.64 -22.78 -10.90
N ALA A 258 -28.11 -23.37 -9.80
CA ALA A 258 -27.76 -24.74 -9.41
C ALA A 258 -28.29 -25.82 -10.38
N ARG A 259 -29.34 -25.51 -11.15
CA ARG A 259 -29.95 -26.43 -12.13
C ARG A 259 -29.44 -26.25 -13.56
N GLU A 260 -29.26 -25.00 -13.99
CA GLU A 260 -28.93 -24.65 -15.38
C GLU A 260 -27.43 -24.34 -15.59
N GLY A 261 -26.62 -24.25 -14.52
CA GLY A 261 -25.18 -24.02 -14.63
C GLY A 261 -24.78 -22.63 -15.11
N LEU A 262 -25.67 -21.63 -14.94
CA LEU A 262 -25.59 -20.30 -15.55
C LEU A 262 -24.24 -19.60 -15.38
N GLY A 263 -23.80 -18.93 -16.45
CA GLY A 263 -22.60 -18.10 -16.48
C GLY A 263 -22.79 -16.78 -15.73
N SER A 264 -21.71 -16.25 -15.15
CA SER A 264 -21.73 -15.03 -14.31
C SER A 264 -22.42 -13.82 -14.97
N ARG A 265 -22.22 -13.61 -16.27
CA ARG A 265 -22.87 -12.54 -17.05
C ARG A 265 -24.39 -12.73 -17.19
N GLU A 266 -24.84 -13.97 -17.35
CA GLU A 266 -26.26 -14.31 -17.50
C GLU A 266 -27.00 -14.09 -16.18
N ILE A 267 -26.34 -14.41 -15.06
CA ILE A 267 -26.84 -14.16 -13.71
C ILE A 267 -26.85 -12.66 -13.40
N GLU A 268 -25.81 -11.91 -13.78
CA GLU A 268 -25.79 -10.45 -13.62
C GLU A 268 -26.92 -9.78 -14.43
N HIS A 269 -27.19 -10.28 -15.64
CA HIS A 269 -28.33 -9.84 -16.45
C HIS A 269 -29.68 -10.21 -15.80
N ALA A 270 -29.86 -11.46 -15.36
CA ALA A 270 -31.09 -11.93 -14.71
C ALA A 270 -31.38 -11.17 -13.39
N ALA A 271 -30.37 -10.95 -12.54
CA ALA A 271 -30.51 -10.13 -11.34
C ALA A 271 -30.87 -8.69 -11.68
N SER A 272 -30.27 -8.11 -12.73
CA SER A 272 -30.61 -6.76 -13.21
C SER A 272 -32.06 -6.67 -13.72
N GLN A 273 -32.56 -7.69 -14.42
CA GLN A 273 -33.95 -7.77 -14.87
C GLN A 273 -34.94 -7.90 -13.70
N ILE A 274 -34.61 -8.70 -12.68
CA ILE A 274 -35.41 -8.82 -11.45
C ILE A 274 -35.48 -7.47 -10.73
N ILE A 275 -34.35 -6.77 -10.55
CA ILE A 275 -34.32 -5.44 -9.92
C ILE A 275 -35.17 -4.44 -10.71
N ALA A 276 -35.12 -4.47 -12.05
CA ALA A 276 -35.95 -3.62 -12.91
C ALA A 276 -37.45 -3.96 -12.81
N ARG A 277 -37.82 -5.24 -12.66
CA ARG A 277 -39.21 -5.71 -12.50
C ARG A 277 -39.81 -5.32 -11.15
N VAL A 278 -39.04 -5.51 -10.07
CA VAL A 278 -39.54 -5.32 -8.69
C VAL A 278 -39.32 -3.88 -8.19
N GLY A 279 -38.58 -3.05 -8.93
CA GLY A 279 -38.49 -1.60 -8.72
C GLY A 279 -37.57 -1.16 -7.58
N TYR A 280 -36.81 -2.07 -6.95
CA TYR A 280 -35.94 -1.74 -5.82
C TYR A 280 -34.78 -0.84 -6.22
N VAL A 281 -34.74 0.37 -5.64
CA VAL A 281 -33.61 1.29 -5.77
C VAL A 281 -32.43 0.79 -4.92
N VAL A 282 -31.66 -0.14 -5.48
CA VAL A 282 -30.33 -0.49 -4.95
C VAL A 282 -29.54 0.81 -4.78
N ARG A 283 -29.10 1.10 -3.54
CA ARG A 283 -28.34 2.31 -3.18
C ARG A 283 -26.92 2.27 -3.77
N SER A 284 -26.82 2.43 -5.08
CA SER A 284 -25.57 2.78 -5.76
C SER A 284 -25.19 4.20 -5.36
N THR A 285 -24.13 4.33 -4.56
CA THR A 285 -23.64 5.58 -3.96
C THR A 285 -22.92 6.48 -4.98
N ARG A 286 -23.55 6.70 -6.14
CA ARG A 286 -23.08 7.47 -7.30
C ARG A 286 -24.20 8.26 -8.00
N LYS A 287 -25.42 8.33 -7.42
CA LYS A 287 -26.62 8.84 -8.10
C LYS A 287 -27.14 10.21 -7.66
N THR A 288 -26.65 10.80 -6.57
CA THR A 288 -27.11 12.12 -6.08
C THR A 288 -26.79 13.23 -7.07
N ASP A 289 -25.51 13.38 -7.42
CA ASP A 289 -25.02 14.54 -8.15
C ASP A 289 -25.42 14.48 -9.63
N LYS A 290 -25.55 13.26 -10.17
CA LYS A 290 -25.95 13.04 -11.55
C LYS A 290 -27.39 13.47 -11.83
N ALA A 291 -28.31 13.36 -10.88
CA ALA A 291 -29.73 13.67 -11.11
C ALA A 291 -29.99 15.17 -11.34
N ALA A 292 -29.41 16.03 -10.50
CA ALA A 292 -29.50 17.49 -10.67
C ALA A 292 -28.81 17.96 -11.97
N TYR A 293 -27.69 17.33 -12.30
CA TYR A 293 -26.91 17.61 -13.50
C TYR A 293 -27.66 17.25 -14.80
N ASP A 294 -28.40 16.15 -14.80
CA ASP A 294 -29.25 15.70 -15.92
C ASP A 294 -30.40 16.69 -16.16
N ALA A 295 -31.08 17.15 -15.10
CA ALA A 295 -32.20 18.08 -15.19
C ALA A 295 -31.80 19.44 -15.80
N ALA A 296 -30.69 20.03 -15.33
CA ALA A 296 -30.16 21.26 -15.90
C ALA A 296 -29.72 21.07 -17.37
N THR A 297 -29.13 19.91 -17.70
CA THR A 297 -28.65 19.63 -19.06
C THR A 297 -29.81 19.49 -20.05
N ARG A 298 -30.90 18.81 -19.68
CA ARG A 298 -32.12 18.69 -20.51
C ARG A 298 -32.76 20.04 -20.81
N LEU A 299 -32.77 20.98 -19.86
CA LEU A 299 -33.29 22.33 -20.10
C LEU A 299 -32.52 23.07 -21.21
N TYR A 300 -31.21 22.86 -21.32
CA TYR A 300 -30.42 23.38 -22.43
C TYR A 300 -30.63 22.59 -23.73
N GLU A 301 -30.79 21.25 -23.67
CA GLU A 301 -31.14 20.44 -24.85
C GLU A 301 -32.47 20.90 -25.46
N THR A 302 -33.52 21.10 -24.66
CA THR A 302 -34.82 21.62 -25.13
C THR A 302 -34.68 23.02 -25.74
N LYS A 303 -34.09 23.99 -25.02
CA LYS A 303 -33.92 25.36 -25.54
C LYS A 303 -33.10 25.44 -26.82
N LEU A 304 -32.08 24.59 -26.99
CA LEU A 304 -31.29 24.53 -28.22
C LEU A 304 -32.03 23.82 -29.36
N ALA A 305 -32.83 22.79 -29.06
CA ALA A 305 -33.69 22.14 -30.06
C ALA A 305 -34.79 23.09 -30.56
N ASP A 306 -35.44 23.84 -29.67
CA ASP A 306 -36.46 24.84 -30.01
C ASP A 306 -35.89 25.96 -30.89
N ALA A 307 -34.70 26.46 -30.56
CA ALA A 307 -34.04 27.55 -31.31
C ALA A 307 -33.46 27.10 -32.67
N LEU A 308 -32.88 25.89 -32.74
CA LEU A 308 -32.23 25.41 -33.96
C LEU A 308 -33.18 24.63 -34.88
N GLY A 309 -34.30 24.13 -34.37
CA GLY A 309 -35.27 23.32 -35.12
C GLY A 309 -34.79 21.88 -35.42
N THR A 310 -33.68 21.46 -34.79
CA THR A 310 -32.98 20.19 -35.05
C THR A 310 -32.72 19.44 -33.75
N ARG A 311 -32.36 18.15 -33.84
CA ARG A 311 -32.09 17.35 -32.64
C ARG A 311 -30.71 17.68 -32.08
N VAL A 312 -30.70 18.24 -30.86
CA VAL A 312 -29.48 18.60 -30.13
C VAL A 312 -29.30 17.67 -28.93
N SER A 313 -28.09 17.16 -28.75
CA SER A 313 -27.67 16.49 -27.51
C SER A 313 -26.47 17.20 -26.88
N VAL A 314 -26.51 17.40 -25.56
CA VAL A 314 -25.53 18.17 -24.79
C VAL A 314 -24.88 17.26 -23.75
N LYS A 315 -23.65 16.82 -24.01
CA LYS A 315 -22.88 15.94 -23.11
C LYS A 315 -21.87 16.77 -22.32
N ARG A 316 -22.23 17.17 -21.11
CA ARG A 316 -21.36 17.91 -20.18
C ARG A 316 -20.60 16.95 -19.24
N ALA A 317 -19.40 17.35 -18.83
CA ALA A 317 -18.55 16.65 -17.87
C ALA A 317 -18.37 17.46 -16.57
N HIS A 318 -18.11 16.76 -15.47
CA HIS A 318 -18.07 17.33 -14.11
C HIS A 318 -17.06 18.49 -13.94
N ASN A 319 -16.08 18.63 -14.83
CA ASN A 319 -15.10 19.72 -14.86
C ASN A 319 -15.54 20.93 -15.71
N GLY A 320 -16.85 21.12 -15.92
CA GLY A 320 -17.45 22.24 -16.68
C GLY A 320 -17.36 22.11 -18.20
N LYS A 321 -16.40 21.33 -18.73
CA LYS A 321 -16.25 21.08 -20.17
C LYS A 321 -17.44 20.28 -20.70
N GLY A 322 -17.83 20.51 -21.95
CA GLY A 322 -18.90 19.76 -22.59
C GLY A 322 -18.75 19.66 -24.10
N LYS A 323 -19.57 18.82 -24.71
CA LYS A 323 -19.76 18.74 -26.16
C LYS A 323 -21.25 18.89 -26.48
N ILE A 324 -21.56 19.78 -27.42
CA ILE A 324 -22.85 19.83 -28.08
C ILE A 324 -22.73 18.99 -29.35
N SER A 325 -23.77 18.25 -29.70
CA SER A 325 -23.86 17.48 -30.94
C SER A 325 -25.23 17.74 -31.54
N ILE A 326 -25.25 18.16 -32.80
CA ILE A 326 -26.44 18.56 -33.55
C ILE A 326 -26.56 17.59 -34.72
N GLU A 327 -27.71 16.95 -34.86
CA GLU A 327 -28.02 16.08 -36.00
C GLU A 327 -28.66 16.92 -37.11
N PHE A 328 -28.15 16.79 -38.34
CA PHE A 328 -28.70 17.40 -39.56
C PHE A 328 -28.86 16.32 -40.64
N PHE A 329 -29.90 16.43 -41.46
CA PHE A 329 -30.31 15.41 -42.43
C PHE A 329 -30.12 15.85 -43.88
N SER A 330 -29.81 17.13 -44.12
CA SER A 330 -29.51 17.69 -45.44
C SER A 330 -28.42 18.76 -45.41
N ASN A 331 -27.76 19.00 -46.56
CA ASN A 331 -26.81 20.11 -46.69
C ASN A 331 -27.50 21.48 -46.59
N GLU A 332 -28.78 21.57 -46.96
CA GLU A 332 -29.60 22.77 -46.84
C GLU A 332 -29.92 23.08 -45.37
N GLU A 333 -30.21 22.07 -44.54
CA GLU A 333 -30.30 22.23 -43.08
C GLU A 333 -28.99 22.72 -42.48
N LEU A 334 -27.84 22.18 -42.91
CA LEU A 334 -26.53 22.61 -42.43
C LEU A 334 -26.26 24.09 -42.75
N GLN A 335 -26.61 24.54 -43.97
CA GLN A 335 -26.50 25.96 -44.36
C GLN A 335 -27.46 26.85 -43.56
N ASN A 336 -28.72 26.45 -43.38
CA ASN A 336 -29.68 27.19 -42.56
C ASN A 336 -29.25 27.26 -41.08
N LEU A 337 -28.65 26.21 -40.55
CA LEU A 337 -28.16 26.16 -39.17
C LEU A 337 -26.93 27.05 -38.97
N LEU A 338 -25.99 27.06 -39.94
CA LEU A 338 -24.88 28.02 -39.96
C LEU A 338 -25.40 29.46 -40.00
N LEU A 339 -26.41 29.75 -40.82
CA LEU A 339 -27.01 31.09 -40.92
C LEU A 339 -27.63 31.52 -39.57
N ARG A 340 -28.41 30.65 -38.92
CA ARG A 340 -29.05 30.91 -37.63
C ARG A 340 -28.06 31.11 -36.48
N MET A 341 -26.94 30.37 -36.48
CA MET A 341 -25.87 30.59 -35.51
C MET A 341 -25.10 31.90 -35.76
N ALA A 342 -24.95 32.31 -37.03
CA ALA A 342 -24.28 33.56 -37.39
C ALA A 342 -25.13 34.81 -37.09
N SER A 343 -26.46 34.72 -37.19
CA SER A 343 -27.39 35.81 -36.85
C SER A 343 -27.56 36.06 -35.34
N ALA A 344 -27.04 35.19 -34.49
CA ALA A 344 -27.16 35.29 -33.04
C ALA A 344 -26.02 36.11 -32.40
N GLN A 345 -25.93 37.39 -32.75
CA GLN A 345 -25.13 38.36 -31.97
C GLN A 345 -25.94 38.90 -30.78
N PRO A 346 -25.30 39.31 -29.67
CA PRO A 346 -26.00 39.75 -28.47
C PRO A 346 -26.59 41.16 -28.64
N GLU A 347 -27.89 41.29 -28.39
CA GLU A 347 -28.53 42.59 -28.12
C GLU A 347 -27.84 43.28 -26.93
N GLU A 348 -27.74 44.61 -26.98
CA GLU A 348 -27.03 45.40 -25.97
C GLU A 348 -27.77 45.41 -24.62
N GLY A 349 -27.02 45.36 -23.52
CA GLY A 349 -27.61 45.31 -22.17
C GLY A 349 -28.23 46.65 -21.76
N GLU A 350 -29.53 46.64 -21.44
CA GLU A 350 -30.19 47.76 -20.77
C GLU A 350 -29.47 48.11 -19.46
N LYS A 351 -29.21 49.41 -19.26
CA LYS A 351 -28.55 49.91 -18.05
C LYS A 351 -29.51 49.84 -16.86
N PRO A 352 -29.12 49.29 -15.70
CA PRO A 352 -29.86 49.51 -14.47
C PRO A 352 -29.83 51.01 -14.13
N VAL A 353 -30.96 51.54 -13.68
CA VAL A 353 -31.12 52.96 -13.33
C VAL A 353 -30.41 53.28 -12.01
N ASP A 354 -29.87 54.51 -11.93
CA ASP A 354 -29.22 55.07 -10.75
C ASP A 354 -30.03 54.91 -9.46
N ASN A 355 -29.36 54.50 -8.38
CA ASN A 355 -29.77 54.73 -6.98
C ASN A 355 -28.70 54.20 -5.99
N ASN A 356 -27.58 54.93 -5.84
CA ASN A 356 -27.18 55.36 -4.49
C ASN A 356 -26.20 56.55 -4.51
N GLU A 357 -26.31 57.42 -3.52
CA GLU A 357 -25.37 58.54 -3.29
C GLU A 357 -24.11 58.01 -2.58
N GLY A 358 -22.92 58.63 -2.74
CA GLY A 358 -21.78 58.18 -1.91
C GLY A 358 -20.31 58.53 -2.19
N ALA A 359 -19.98 59.68 -2.77
CA ALA A 359 -18.66 60.35 -2.64
C ALA A 359 -17.36 59.70 -3.21
N ALA A 360 -16.35 60.58 -3.34
CA ALA A 360 -14.92 60.35 -3.61
C ALA A 360 -14.44 60.01 -5.04
N ARG A 361 -13.25 60.54 -5.34
CA ARG A 361 -12.38 60.44 -6.53
C ARG A 361 -10.96 60.13 -6.03
N PRO A 362 -9.96 59.89 -6.90
CA PRO A 362 -9.92 59.08 -8.12
C PRO A 362 -8.80 58.02 -8.00
N GLU A 363 -7.72 58.14 -8.78
CA GLU A 363 -6.49 57.32 -8.85
C GLU A 363 -6.63 55.85 -9.33
N ASP A 364 -5.72 55.29 -10.13
CA ASP A 364 -5.19 55.83 -11.40
C ASP A 364 -4.74 54.70 -12.36
N LEU A 365 -4.61 55.04 -13.65
CA LEU A 365 -3.79 54.46 -14.75
C LEU A 365 -3.37 52.96 -14.83
N SER A 366 -3.23 52.53 -16.10
CA SER A 366 -2.32 51.45 -16.61
C SER A 366 -2.80 49.97 -16.46
N THR A 367 -2.58 49.06 -17.43
CA THR A 367 -1.96 49.18 -18.77
C THR A 367 -2.44 48.11 -19.77
N PHE A 368 -2.37 48.43 -21.07
CA PHE A 368 -2.14 47.49 -22.18
C PHE A 368 -0.62 47.17 -22.25
N THR A 369 -0.07 46.15 -22.91
CA THR A 369 -0.50 45.26 -24.03
C THR A 369 0.36 43.97 -23.89
N VAL A 370 0.05 42.81 -24.47
CA VAL A 370 -0.93 42.45 -25.51
C VAL A 370 -1.83 41.32 -25.02
#